data_AF-A0A931QYG7-F1
#
_entry.id   AF-A0A931QYG7-F1
#
_cell.length_a   1.000
_cell.length_b   1.000
_cell.length_c   1.000
_cell.angle_alpha   90.00
_cell.angle_beta   90.00
_cell.angle_gamma   90.00
#
_symmetry.space_group_name_H-M   'P 1'
#
loop_
_entity.id
_entity.type
_entity.pdbx_description
1 polymer ?
#
loop_
_entity_poly.entity_id
_entity_poly.type
_entity_poly.pdbx_seq_one_letter_code
_entity_poly.pdbx_strand_id
1 'polypeptide(L)'
;DKTGFFEMQALYDTLLKYNNYRRYDECFVTSMLLDGGRFAGLTLFDAPTGEFYVLRGKALLIASGGLGNLYGFTTYSQTVTGDGQAIAYRAGLPLEDPEFLQFHPTGLVPSGILMTEACRGEGGYLRNNKGERFMEKYAPKMMELAPRDIISRAETTEILEGRGFLGPDGLDYIQLDLIHLGAEKINKRLPLIREVCMKFLGIDPITEPIPIRPVAHYSMGGIEADIDGRTKVENIWAAGEVACHSMHGANRLGCNSTAECLVCGGITGGEIAKYLGQDPRLSEMPEEKAREEEKRVFDGLLKQSGTENPALIRRELRTMMDKHAGVYRTGESMKEGLEKIAELKQRFGKIAIQDKSRIYNTNLIQALETENMLDLAEVLLFAGLGREESRGAHARRDFSKRDDEKFLAHSMVYYTGDKPRLEYKPVTITNWKPVERKY
;
A
#
# COMPACT_ATOMS: atom_id res chain seq x y z
N ASP A 1 -1.45 -20.20 -6.53
CA ASP A 1 -1.71 -19.30 -7.66
C ASP A 1 -0.39 -18.67 -8.09
N LYS A 2 -0.06 -18.68 -9.39
CA LYS A 2 1.16 -18.07 -9.98
C LYS A 2 0.80 -17.04 -11.07
N THR A 3 -0.44 -16.58 -11.12
CA THR A 3 -0.94 -15.69 -12.17
C THR A 3 -0.06 -14.45 -12.33
N GLY A 4 0.20 -13.71 -11.24
CA GLY A 4 1.05 -12.51 -11.27
C GLY A 4 2.50 -12.77 -11.71
N PHE A 5 3.06 -13.96 -11.42
CA PHE A 5 4.39 -14.33 -11.90
C PHE A 5 4.42 -14.44 -13.43
N PHE A 6 3.44 -15.14 -14.01
CA PHE A 6 3.37 -15.32 -15.46
C PHE A 6 2.96 -14.03 -16.18
N GLU A 7 2.09 -13.21 -15.60
CA GLU A 7 1.77 -11.87 -16.11
C GLU A 7 3.04 -11.01 -16.23
N MET A 8 3.83 -10.90 -15.15
CA MET A 8 5.07 -10.12 -15.13
C MET A 8 6.11 -10.68 -16.09
N GLN A 9 6.28 -12.00 -16.15
CA GLN A 9 7.21 -12.63 -17.10
C GLN A 9 6.81 -12.32 -18.55
N ALA A 10 5.52 -12.45 -18.89
CA ALA A 10 5.04 -12.17 -20.24
C ALA A 10 5.21 -10.69 -20.63
N LEU A 11 4.97 -9.76 -19.71
CA LEU A 11 5.21 -8.32 -19.93
C LEU A 11 6.70 -8.04 -20.14
N TYR A 12 7.55 -8.62 -19.29
CA TYR A 12 9.00 -8.47 -19.38
C TYR A 12 9.55 -9.00 -20.71
N ASP A 13 9.19 -10.23 -21.06
CA ASP A 13 9.61 -10.87 -22.32
C ASP A 13 9.09 -10.08 -23.54
N THR A 14 7.95 -9.41 -23.41
CA THR A 14 7.42 -8.54 -24.46
C THR A 14 8.19 -7.22 -24.57
N LEU A 15 8.57 -6.59 -23.44
CA LEU A 15 9.42 -5.41 -23.44
C LEU A 15 10.76 -5.66 -24.14
N LEU A 16 11.37 -6.83 -23.92
CA LEU A 16 12.65 -7.21 -24.54
C LEU A 16 12.59 -7.36 -26.07
N LYS A 17 11.40 -7.40 -26.68
CA LYS A 17 11.25 -7.43 -28.15
C LYS A 17 11.53 -6.08 -28.81
N TYR A 18 11.55 -5.01 -28.02
CA TYR A 18 11.83 -3.66 -28.48
C TYR A 18 13.30 -3.30 -28.27
N ASN A 19 13.84 -2.36 -29.05
CA ASN A 19 15.22 -1.88 -28.93
C ASN A 19 15.32 -0.36 -28.65
N ASN A 20 14.18 0.32 -28.59
CA ASN A 20 14.04 1.76 -28.46
C ASN A 20 13.63 2.18 -27.04
N TYR A 21 14.16 1.49 -26.02
CA TYR A 21 13.97 1.86 -24.62
C TYR A 21 15.30 1.78 -23.87
N ARG A 22 15.37 2.48 -22.74
CA ARG A 22 16.48 2.40 -21.80
C ARG A 22 15.94 2.10 -20.42
N ARG A 23 16.59 1.18 -19.71
CA ARG A 23 16.31 0.89 -18.30
C ARG A 23 17.39 1.51 -17.43
N TYR A 24 16.94 2.06 -16.33
CA TYR A 24 17.75 2.55 -15.23
C TYR A 24 17.35 1.73 -14.01
N ASP A 25 17.96 0.55 -13.91
CA ASP A 25 17.72 -0.35 -12.79
C ASP A 25 18.53 0.13 -11.57
N GLU A 26 18.08 -0.21 -10.36
CA GLU A 26 18.78 0.14 -9.10
C GLU A 26 18.99 1.64 -8.87
N CYS A 27 18.13 2.48 -9.45
CA CYS A 27 18.07 3.91 -9.20
C CYS A 27 16.99 4.25 -8.16
N PHE A 28 17.29 5.15 -7.22
CA PHE A 28 16.32 5.63 -6.24
C PHE A 28 15.91 7.07 -6.57
N VAL A 29 14.63 7.29 -6.88
CA VAL A 29 14.07 8.62 -7.16
C VAL A 29 13.88 9.38 -5.85
N THR A 30 14.46 10.57 -5.74
CA THR A 30 14.45 11.35 -4.50
C THR A 30 13.43 12.49 -4.52
N SER A 31 13.18 13.08 -5.70
CA SER A 31 12.19 14.15 -5.86
C SER A 31 11.66 14.25 -7.28
N MET A 32 10.58 15.03 -7.42
CA MET A 32 9.96 15.39 -8.68
C MET A 32 10.07 16.90 -8.91
N LEU A 33 10.54 17.27 -10.10
CA LEU A 33 10.73 18.66 -10.50
C LEU A 33 9.56 19.12 -11.37
N LEU A 34 8.98 20.26 -11.01
CA LEU A 34 7.89 20.91 -11.75
C LEU A 34 8.32 22.31 -12.23
N ASP A 35 7.95 22.63 -13.47
CA ASP A 35 8.06 23.95 -14.10
C ASP A 35 6.65 24.50 -14.33
N GLY A 36 6.25 25.51 -13.55
CA GLY A 36 4.94 26.15 -13.68
C GLY A 36 3.75 25.19 -13.56
N GLY A 37 3.86 24.13 -12.75
CA GLY A 37 2.81 23.11 -12.60
C GLY A 37 2.81 22.02 -13.68
N ARG A 38 3.91 21.89 -14.44
CA ARG A 38 4.12 20.84 -15.45
C ARG A 38 5.35 20.01 -15.11
N PHE A 39 5.33 18.71 -15.42
CA PHE A 39 6.49 17.85 -15.23
C PHE A 39 7.73 18.38 -15.96
N ALA A 40 8.86 18.45 -15.26
CA ALA A 40 10.15 18.87 -15.82
C ALA A 40 11.26 17.81 -15.69
N GLY A 41 11.15 16.93 -14.70
CA GLY A 41 12.10 15.82 -14.50
C GLY A 41 11.99 15.16 -13.13
N LEU A 42 12.80 14.13 -12.93
CA LEU A 42 13.01 13.45 -11.66
C LEU A 42 14.46 13.63 -11.24
N THR A 43 14.68 13.81 -9.94
CA THR A 43 16.02 13.63 -9.36
C THR A 43 16.15 12.22 -8.82
N LEU A 44 17.32 11.62 -8.97
CA LEU A 44 17.63 10.29 -8.47
C LEU A 44 19.11 10.15 -8.21
N PHE A 45 19.49 9.14 -7.46
CA PHE A 45 20.84 8.60 -7.51
C PHE A 45 20.83 7.16 -7.99
N ASP A 46 21.88 6.80 -8.71
CA ASP A 46 22.16 5.43 -9.14
C ASP A 46 22.88 4.70 -8.00
N ALA A 47 22.26 3.67 -7.42
CA ALA A 47 22.86 3.00 -6.28
C ALA A 47 24.23 2.36 -6.59
N PRO A 48 24.46 1.70 -7.74
CA PRO A 48 25.77 1.14 -8.08
C PRO A 48 26.91 2.16 -8.15
N THR A 49 26.68 3.35 -8.71
CA THR A 49 27.75 4.35 -8.88
C THR A 49 27.78 5.40 -7.76
N GLY A 50 26.65 5.63 -7.10
CA GLY A 50 26.47 6.72 -6.14
C GLY A 50 26.35 8.10 -6.77
N GLU A 51 26.22 8.18 -8.10
CA GLU A 51 26.08 9.42 -8.86
C GLU A 51 24.64 9.94 -8.83
N PHE A 52 24.49 11.26 -8.78
CA PHE A 52 23.19 11.93 -8.81
C PHE A 52 22.85 12.37 -10.24
N TYR A 53 21.61 12.15 -10.64
CA TYR A 53 21.12 12.44 -11.96
C TYR A 53 19.80 13.20 -11.94
N VAL A 54 19.60 14.01 -12.96
CA VAL A 54 18.29 14.54 -13.33
C VAL A 54 17.84 13.85 -14.60
N LEU A 55 16.78 13.03 -14.52
CA LEU A 55 16.13 12.44 -15.68
C LEU A 55 14.99 13.33 -16.14
N ARG A 56 15.10 13.86 -17.36
CA ARG A 56 14.10 14.74 -17.96
C ARG A 56 13.24 13.98 -18.96
N GLY A 57 11.98 14.38 -19.07
CA GLY A 57 11.04 13.81 -20.02
C GLY A 57 9.90 14.76 -20.31
N LYS A 58 9.24 14.57 -21.47
CA LYS A 58 8.03 15.30 -21.85
C LYS A 58 6.78 14.80 -21.14
N ALA A 59 6.82 13.57 -20.62
CA ALA A 59 5.75 12.92 -19.88
C ALA A 59 6.35 12.00 -18.82
N LEU A 60 5.64 11.84 -17.70
CA LEU A 60 5.94 10.91 -16.62
C LEU A 60 4.76 9.96 -16.41
N LEU A 61 5.03 8.67 -16.31
CA LEU A 61 4.12 7.68 -15.73
C LEU A 61 4.67 7.20 -14.39
N ILE A 62 3.87 7.32 -13.34
CA ILE A 62 4.18 6.78 -12.02
C ILE A 62 3.46 5.43 -11.87
N ALA A 63 4.21 4.38 -11.59
CA ALA A 63 3.70 3.01 -11.41
C ALA A 63 4.46 2.25 -10.30
N SER A 64 4.71 2.90 -9.17
CA SER A 64 5.61 2.42 -8.11
C SER A 64 4.99 1.43 -7.10
N GLY A 65 3.75 0.98 -7.32
CA GLY A 65 3.01 0.15 -6.38
C GLY A 65 2.44 0.91 -5.17
N GLY A 66 1.95 0.16 -4.18
CA GLY A 66 1.33 0.71 -2.96
C GLY A 66 2.32 1.11 -1.85
N LEU A 67 1.83 1.05 -0.61
CA LEU A 67 2.52 1.52 0.61
C LEU A 67 2.46 0.51 1.76
N GLY A 68 2.43 -0.78 1.43
CA GLY A 68 2.22 -1.86 2.40
C GLY A 68 3.20 -1.94 3.56
N ASN A 69 4.43 -1.44 3.40
CA ASN A 69 5.44 -1.45 4.48
C ASN A 69 5.22 -0.38 5.55
N LEU A 70 4.17 0.45 5.45
CA LEU A 70 3.67 1.20 6.62
C LEU A 70 3.31 0.28 7.79
N TYR A 71 2.99 -0.99 7.52
CA TYR A 71 2.57 -1.95 8.52
C TYR A 71 3.69 -2.96 8.86
N GLY A 72 3.76 -3.38 10.11
CA GLY A 72 4.69 -4.43 10.57
C GLY A 72 4.28 -5.79 10.04
N PHE A 73 2.98 -6.07 10.04
CA PHE A 73 2.41 -7.31 9.53
C PHE A 73 1.74 -7.08 8.16
N THR A 74 2.45 -7.42 7.09
CA THR A 74 2.08 -7.08 5.71
C THR A 74 2.42 -8.21 4.74
N THR A 75 1.65 -8.33 3.66
CA THR A 75 1.90 -9.31 2.57
C THR A 75 2.87 -8.80 1.52
N TYR A 76 3.20 -7.51 1.56
CA TYR A 76 4.02 -6.87 0.53
C TYR A 76 5.48 -7.29 0.60
N SER A 77 6.16 -7.20 -0.55
CA SER A 77 7.62 -7.17 -0.60
C SER A 77 8.15 -6.01 0.26
N GLN A 78 9.35 -6.16 0.82
CA GLN A 78 10.01 -5.12 1.63
C GLN A 78 10.26 -3.81 0.87
N THR A 79 10.25 -3.85 -0.46
CA THR A 79 10.48 -2.70 -1.36
C THR A 79 9.25 -1.81 -1.57
N VAL A 80 8.09 -2.12 -0.96
CA VAL A 80 6.84 -1.39 -1.23
C VAL A 80 6.56 -0.39 -0.10
N THR A 81 7.20 0.77 -0.21
CA THR A 81 7.28 1.83 0.81
C THR A 81 6.49 3.09 0.47
N GLY A 82 5.83 3.11 -0.69
CA GLY A 82 5.02 4.24 -1.14
C GLY A 82 5.82 5.39 -1.74
N ASP A 83 7.08 5.21 -2.11
CA ASP A 83 7.99 6.30 -2.51
C ASP A 83 7.41 7.19 -3.63
N GLY A 84 6.79 6.58 -4.65
CA GLY A 84 6.14 7.34 -5.73
C GLY A 84 4.97 8.20 -5.26
N GLN A 85 4.18 7.72 -4.29
CA GLN A 85 3.12 8.52 -3.68
C GLN A 85 3.71 9.67 -2.85
N ALA A 86 4.77 9.43 -2.09
CA ALA A 86 5.41 10.43 -1.25
C ALA A 86 6.02 11.58 -2.08
N ILE A 87 6.76 11.27 -3.16
CA ILE A 87 7.34 12.32 -4.02
C ILE A 87 6.25 13.09 -4.78
N ALA A 88 5.17 12.44 -5.19
CA ALA A 88 4.04 13.10 -5.85
C ALA A 88 3.31 14.03 -4.87
N TYR A 89 3.08 13.56 -3.65
CA TYR A 89 2.48 14.33 -2.57
C TYR A 89 3.29 15.60 -2.26
N ARG A 90 4.60 15.48 -2.06
CA ARG A 90 5.49 16.65 -1.84
C ARG A 90 5.56 17.58 -3.05
N ALA A 91 5.40 17.07 -4.26
CA ALA A 91 5.33 17.86 -5.48
C ALA A 91 3.97 18.59 -5.66
N GLY A 92 2.99 18.34 -4.78
CA GLY A 92 1.70 19.02 -4.78
C GLY A 92 0.57 18.23 -5.44
N LEU A 93 0.79 16.98 -5.86
CA LEU A 93 -0.30 16.10 -6.29
C LEU A 93 -1.10 15.64 -5.06
N PRO A 94 -2.44 15.71 -5.07
CA PRO A 94 -3.23 15.20 -3.96
C PRO A 94 -3.19 13.67 -3.92
N LEU A 95 -3.20 13.13 -2.70
CA LEU A 95 -3.52 11.73 -2.46
C LEU A 95 -5.03 11.59 -2.21
N GLU A 96 -5.68 10.78 -3.03
CA GLU A 96 -7.10 10.47 -2.92
C GLU A 96 -7.29 9.20 -2.09
N ASP A 97 -8.26 9.24 -1.17
CA ASP A 97 -8.73 8.11 -0.37
C ASP A 97 -7.63 7.33 0.40
N PRO A 98 -6.57 7.98 0.93
CA PRO A 98 -5.42 7.29 1.51
C PRO A 98 -5.76 6.45 2.75
N GLU A 99 -6.88 6.73 3.42
CA GLU A 99 -7.37 5.97 4.57
C GLU A 99 -7.91 4.57 4.21
N PHE A 100 -8.25 4.34 2.94
CA PHE A 100 -8.76 3.06 2.45
C PHE A 100 -7.61 2.11 2.11
N LEU A 101 -7.11 1.43 3.15
CA LEU A 101 -6.18 0.31 3.03
C LEU A 101 -6.88 -1.01 3.36
N GLN A 102 -6.80 -1.98 2.46
CA GLN A 102 -7.41 -3.30 2.64
C GLN A 102 -6.49 -4.25 3.40
N PHE A 103 -7.11 -5.00 4.32
CA PHE A 103 -6.52 -6.12 5.00
C PHE A 103 -7.00 -7.43 4.37
N HIS A 104 -6.08 -8.34 4.08
CA HIS A 104 -6.43 -9.71 3.67
C HIS A 104 -6.65 -10.55 4.92
N PRO A 105 -7.70 -11.40 5.00
CA PRO A 105 -8.01 -12.16 6.21
C PRO A 105 -6.97 -13.24 6.53
N THR A 106 -6.41 -13.89 5.52
CA THR A 106 -5.58 -15.09 5.70
C THR A 106 -4.08 -14.81 5.55
N GLY A 107 -3.52 -13.88 6.33
CA GLY A 107 -2.07 -13.68 6.43
C GLY A 107 -1.42 -14.69 7.37
N LEU A 108 -0.40 -15.41 6.92
CA LEU A 108 0.26 -16.47 7.67
C LEU A 108 1.05 -15.91 8.87
N VAL A 109 0.72 -16.35 10.08
CA VAL A 109 1.44 -15.92 11.29
C VAL A 109 2.71 -16.76 11.49
N PRO A 110 3.87 -16.15 11.80
CA PRO A 110 4.12 -14.71 12.03
C PRO A 110 4.61 -13.94 10.78
N SER A 111 4.82 -14.62 9.66
CA SER A 111 5.53 -14.06 8.49
C SER A 111 4.78 -12.98 7.70
N GLY A 112 3.45 -12.96 7.73
CA GLY A 112 2.61 -12.16 6.83
C GLY A 112 2.44 -12.75 5.43
N ILE A 113 3.06 -13.91 5.12
CA ILE A 113 2.93 -14.57 3.81
C ILE A 113 1.45 -14.82 3.50
N LEU A 114 1.03 -14.45 2.30
CA LEU A 114 -0.36 -14.58 1.88
C LEU A 114 -0.77 -16.05 1.74
N MET A 115 -1.77 -16.49 2.48
CA MET A 115 -2.54 -17.68 2.13
C MET A 115 -3.63 -17.28 1.15
N THR A 116 -3.64 -17.92 -0.02
CA THR A 116 -4.56 -17.57 -1.11
C THR A 116 -6.02 -17.65 -0.67
N GLU A 117 -6.84 -16.72 -1.17
CA GLU A 117 -8.29 -16.74 -0.99
C GLU A 117 -8.93 -18.04 -1.48
N ALA A 118 -8.29 -18.73 -2.44
CA ALA A 118 -8.74 -20.04 -2.90
C ALA A 118 -8.79 -21.09 -1.77
N CYS A 119 -8.06 -20.93 -0.66
CA CYS A 119 -8.21 -21.81 0.50
C CYS A 119 -9.64 -21.79 1.05
N ARG A 120 -10.24 -20.59 1.20
CA ARG A 120 -11.64 -20.42 1.62
C ARG A 120 -12.58 -20.82 0.47
N GLY A 121 -12.26 -20.41 -0.76
CA GLY A 121 -13.04 -20.75 -1.96
C GLY A 121 -13.19 -22.26 -2.20
N GLU A 122 -12.18 -23.05 -1.84
CA GLU A 122 -12.18 -24.51 -1.95
C GLU A 122 -12.84 -25.21 -0.75
N GLY A 123 -13.32 -24.45 0.25
CA GLY A 123 -14.10 -24.95 1.39
C GLY A 123 -13.43 -24.81 2.76
N GLY A 124 -12.27 -24.14 2.87
CA GLY A 124 -11.58 -23.97 4.15
C GLY A 124 -12.41 -23.27 5.22
N TYR A 125 -12.34 -23.78 6.46
CA TYR A 125 -13.09 -23.25 7.60
C TYR A 125 -12.25 -22.31 8.44
N LEU A 126 -12.87 -21.28 9.01
CA LEU A 126 -12.24 -20.42 10.00
C LEU A 126 -12.68 -20.82 11.41
N ARG A 127 -11.70 -21.15 12.26
CA ARG A 127 -11.93 -21.67 13.62
C ARG A 127 -11.23 -20.84 14.69
N ASN A 128 -11.95 -20.57 15.76
CA ASN A 128 -11.41 -19.89 16.95
C ASN A 128 -10.84 -20.91 17.97
N ASN A 129 -10.31 -20.43 19.09
CA ASN A 129 -9.69 -21.27 20.13
C ASN A 129 -10.67 -22.19 20.88
N LYS A 130 -11.99 -22.04 20.64
CA LYS A 130 -13.04 -22.92 21.15
C LYS A 130 -13.42 -24.02 20.15
N GLY A 131 -12.78 -24.05 18.97
CA GLY A 131 -13.10 -24.97 17.88
C GLY A 131 -14.34 -24.56 17.06
N GLU A 132 -14.95 -23.41 17.35
CA GLU A 132 -16.16 -22.93 16.71
C GLU A 132 -15.87 -22.44 15.29
N ARG A 133 -16.74 -22.80 14.34
CA ARG A 133 -16.75 -22.21 12.99
C ARG A 133 -17.45 -20.84 13.04
N PHE A 134 -16.75 -19.85 13.58
CA PHE A 134 -17.36 -18.60 14.05
C PHE A 134 -18.01 -17.76 12.95
N MET A 135 -17.69 -17.95 11.66
CA MET A 135 -18.33 -17.21 10.57
C MET A 135 -19.85 -17.41 10.49
N GLU A 136 -20.39 -18.49 11.06
CA GLU A 136 -21.84 -18.71 11.22
C GLU A 136 -22.51 -17.56 11.99
N LYS A 137 -21.81 -16.96 12.96
CA LYS A 137 -22.29 -15.82 13.76
C LYS A 137 -22.28 -14.51 12.97
N TYR A 138 -21.29 -14.30 12.10
CA TYR A 138 -21.04 -13.00 11.46
C TYR A 138 -21.63 -12.88 10.05
N ALA A 139 -21.69 -13.98 9.30
CA ALA A 139 -22.19 -13.99 7.92
C ALA A 139 -22.85 -15.35 7.59
N PRO A 140 -23.98 -15.71 8.23
CA PRO A 140 -24.57 -17.05 8.14
C PRO A 140 -24.91 -17.52 6.72
N LYS A 141 -25.15 -16.60 5.78
CA LYS A 141 -25.44 -16.93 4.38
C LYS A 141 -24.19 -17.18 3.55
N MET A 142 -23.14 -16.39 3.76
CA MET A 142 -21.94 -16.36 2.91
C MET A 142 -20.77 -17.12 3.52
N MET A 143 -20.75 -17.28 4.84
CA MET A 143 -19.70 -17.99 5.59
C MET A 143 -18.31 -17.43 5.24
N GLU A 144 -17.31 -18.29 4.96
CA GLU A 144 -15.95 -17.91 4.58
C GLU A 144 -15.85 -17.31 3.16
N LEU A 145 -16.96 -17.23 2.42
CA LEU A 145 -17.08 -16.52 1.14
C LEU A 145 -17.62 -15.10 1.32
N ALA A 146 -17.84 -14.65 2.55
CA ALA A 146 -18.11 -13.25 2.82
C ALA A 146 -16.97 -12.34 2.31
N PRO A 147 -17.26 -11.06 2.03
CA PRO A 147 -16.25 -10.09 1.65
C PRO A 147 -15.10 -9.99 2.66
N ARG A 148 -13.91 -9.69 2.16
CA ARG A 148 -12.66 -9.62 2.95
C ARG A 148 -12.79 -8.73 4.19
N ASP A 149 -13.40 -7.56 4.06
CA ASP A 149 -13.57 -6.62 5.17
C ASP A 149 -14.47 -7.19 6.28
N ILE A 150 -15.48 -8.00 5.95
CA ILE A 150 -16.30 -8.70 6.95
C ILE A 150 -15.49 -9.79 7.65
N ILE A 151 -14.79 -10.62 6.88
CA ILE A 151 -13.99 -11.72 7.45
C ILE A 151 -12.90 -11.16 8.37
N SER A 152 -12.15 -10.16 7.91
CA SER A 152 -11.10 -9.55 8.73
C SER A 152 -11.64 -8.89 9.99
N ARG A 153 -12.83 -8.27 9.94
CA ARG A 153 -13.52 -7.74 11.13
C ARG A 153 -13.96 -8.85 12.08
N ALA A 154 -14.50 -9.96 11.56
CA ALA A 154 -14.90 -11.11 12.36
C ALA A 154 -13.70 -11.74 13.09
N GLU A 155 -12.61 -12.03 12.36
CA GLU A 155 -11.36 -12.55 12.93
C GLU A 155 -10.80 -11.61 14.01
N THR A 156 -10.72 -10.31 13.73
CA THR A 156 -10.24 -9.32 14.69
C THR A 156 -11.14 -9.26 15.94
N THR A 157 -12.46 -9.41 15.77
CA THR A 157 -13.41 -9.44 16.90
C THR A 157 -13.21 -10.69 17.75
N GLU A 158 -13.08 -11.87 17.14
CA GLU A 158 -12.78 -13.11 17.87
C GLU A 158 -11.48 -12.98 18.69
N ILE A 159 -10.42 -12.45 18.09
CA ILE A 159 -9.13 -12.24 18.76
C ILE A 159 -9.29 -11.29 19.95
N LEU A 160 -9.90 -10.11 19.75
CA LEU A 160 -10.06 -9.10 20.81
C LEU A 160 -10.99 -9.52 21.94
N GLU A 161 -11.93 -10.43 21.68
CA GLU A 161 -12.81 -11.01 22.71
C GLU A 161 -12.20 -12.27 23.37
N GLY A 162 -10.89 -12.50 23.21
CA GLY A 162 -10.16 -13.59 23.86
C GLY A 162 -10.43 -14.98 23.27
N ARG A 163 -11.02 -15.06 22.08
CA ARG A 163 -11.29 -16.31 21.35
C ARG A 163 -10.23 -16.61 20.29
N GLY A 164 -9.17 -15.80 20.19
CA GLY A 164 -7.99 -16.10 19.38
C GLY A 164 -7.05 -17.12 20.04
N PHE A 165 -6.20 -17.75 19.23
CA PHE A 165 -5.03 -18.47 19.71
C PHE A 165 -3.89 -17.49 19.99
N LEU A 166 -3.08 -17.76 21.01
CA LEU A 166 -1.93 -16.93 21.34
C LEU A 166 -0.83 -17.10 20.30
N GLY A 167 -0.37 -15.98 19.74
CA GLY A 167 0.73 -15.94 18.77
C GLY A 167 2.01 -15.30 19.32
N PRO A 168 3.14 -15.43 18.61
CA PRO A 168 4.38 -14.74 18.98
C PRO A 168 4.20 -13.22 18.85
N ASP A 169 4.88 -12.45 19.70
CA ASP A 169 4.92 -10.98 19.65
C ASP A 169 3.54 -10.29 19.60
N GLY A 170 2.52 -10.90 20.22
CA GLY A 170 1.15 -10.38 20.20
C GLY A 170 0.41 -10.58 18.87
N LEU A 171 0.96 -11.40 17.97
CA LEU A 171 0.31 -11.82 16.73
C LEU A 171 -0.72 -12.94 16.96
N ASP A 172 -1.63 -12.73 17.91
CA ASP A 172 -2.75 -13.62 18.15
C ASP A 172 -3.53 -13.87 16.86
N TYR A 173 -4.01 -15.09 16.70
CA TYR A 173 -4.43 -15.61 15.41
C TYR A 173 -5.66 -16.50 15.49
N ILE A 174 -6.19 -16.83 14.32
CA ILE A 174 -7.30 -17.74 14.07
C ILE A 174 -6.78 -18.90 13.21
N GLN A 175 -7.47 -20.02 13.22
CA GLN A 175 -7.09 -21.18 12.42
C GLN A 175 -7.87 -21.25 11.11
N LEU A 176 -7.15 -21.39 9.99
CA LEU A 176 -7.69 -21.82 8.71
C LEU A 176 -7.55 -23.35 8.60
N ASP A 177 -8.67 -24.05 8.68
CA ASP A 177 -8.75 -25.51 8.69
C ASP A 177 -9.11 -26.04 7.29
N LEU A 178 -8.17 -26.76 6.69
CA LEU A 178 -8.30 -27.42 5.38
C LEU A 178 -8.39 -28.96 5.49
N ILE A 179 -8.29 -29.52 6.70
CA ILE A 179 -8.08 -30.97 6.92
C ILE A 179 -9.20 -31.78 6.27
N HIS A 180 -10.44 -31.31 6.40
CA HIS A 180 -11.62 -31.97 5.85
C HIS A 180 -11.65 -32.04 4.31
N LEU A 181 -10.84 -31.23 3.61
CA LEU A 181 -10.71 -31.29 2.14
C LEU A 181 -9.97 -32.54 1.67
N GLY A 182 -9.12 -33.12 2.54
CA GLY A 182 -8.32 -34.30 2.27
C GLY A 182 -7.10 -34.04 1.38
N ALA A 183 -6.17 -34.99 1.43
CA ALA A 183 -4.87 -34.89 0.75
C ALA A 183 -4.97 -34.69 -0.77
N GLU A 184 -5.89 -35.41 -1.42
CA GLU A 184 -6.04 -35.37 -2.89
C GLU A 184 -6.40 -33.96 -3.36
N LYS A 185 -7.42 -33.35 -2.74
CA LYS A 185 -7.88 -32.00 -3.12
C LYS A 185 -6.82 -30.94 -2.82
N ILE A 186 -6.18 -31.01 -1.67
CA ILE A 186 -5.11 -30.07 -1.29
C ILE A 186 -3.94 -30.17 -2.28
N ASN A 187 -3.47 -31.36 -2.63
CA ASN A 187 -2.37 -31.54 -3.57
C ASN A 187 -2.71 -31.09 -5.00
N LYS A 188 -3.98 -31.23 -5.41
CA LYS A 188 -4.43 -30.82 -6.73
C LYS A 188 -4.67 -29.32 -6.85
N ARG A 189 -5.30 -28.71 -5.84
CA ARG A 189 -5.85 -27.34 -5.91
C ARG A 189 -5.00 -26.32 -5.14
N LEU A 190 -4.36 -26.74 -4.06
CA LEU A 190 -3.62 -25.88 -3.13
C LEU A 190 -2.15 -26.35 -2.90
N PRO A 191 -1.43 -26.92 -3.90
CA PRO A 191 -0.10 -27.50 -3.66
C PRO A 191 0.92 -26.49 -3.13
N LEU A 192 0.87 -25.25 -3.63
CA LEU A 192 1.78 -24.19 -3.19
C LEU A 192 1.51 -23.74 -1.76
N ILE A 193 0.25 -23.76 -1.32
CA ILE A 193 -0.09 -23.42 0.07
C ILE A 193 0.47 -24.48 1.01
N ARG A 194 0.31 -25.76 0.66
CA ARG A 194 0.93 -26.86 1.39
C ARG A 194 2.44 -26.71 1.47
N GLU A 195 3.09 -26.43 0.33
CA GLU A 195 4.54 -26.21 0.29
C GLU A 195 4.99 -25.05 1.21
N VAL A 196 4.26 -23.92 1.19
CA VAL A 196 4.54 -22.78 2.06
C VAL A 196 4.38 -23.14 3.54
N CYS A 197 3.29 -23.80 3.92
CA CYS A 197 3.09 -24.24 5.31
C CYS A 197 4.21 -25.17 5.79
N MET A 198 4.60 -26.15 4.98
CA MET A 198 5.66 -27.10 5.33
C MET A 198 7.03 -26.42 5.43
N LYS A 199 7.36 -25.51 4.50
CA LYS A 199 8.66 -24.84 4.47
C LYS A 199 8.83 -23.78 5.55
N PHE A 200 7.79 -22.99 5.82
CA PHE A 200 7.90 -21.82 6.70
C PHE A 200 7.44 -22.09 8.13
N LEU A 201 6.53 -23.06 8.34
CA LEU A 201 6.00 -23.39 9.68
C LEU A 201 6.28 -24.83 10.11
N GLY A 202 6.72 -25.71 9.20
CA GLY A 202 6.92 -27.12 9.50
C GLY A 202 5.61 -27.90 9.72
N ILE A 203 4.47 -27.34 9.32
CA ILE A 203 3.14 -27.98 9.45
C ILE A 203 2.64 -28.47 8.10
N ASP A 204 1.84 -29.55 8.10
CA ASP A 204 1.14 -30.02 6.91
C ASP A 204 -0.36 -29.70 7.00
N PRO A 205 -0.92 -28.84 6.12
CA PRO A 205 -2.34 -28.49 6.14
C PRO A 205 -3.31 -29.66 5.87
N ILE A 206 -2.78 -30.83 5.51
CA ILE A 206 -3.57 -32.07 5.44
C ILE A 206 -3.93 -32.58 6.85
N THR A 207 -3.08 -32.33 7.84
CA THR A 207 -3.22 -32.89 9.21
C THR A 207 -3.36 -31.81 10.28
N GLU A 208 -2.94 -30.58 10.00
CA GLU A 208 -2.89 -29.49 10.98
C GLU A 208 -3.50 -28.19 10.41
N PRO A 209 -4.21 -27.39 11.21
CA PRO A 209 -4.75 -26.11 10.76
C PRO A 209 -3.65 -25.04 10.60
N ILE A 210 -3.89 -24.07 9.72
CA ILE A 210 -2.94 -23.01 9.38
C ILE A 210 -3.19 -21.79 10.28
N PRO A 211 -2.18 -21.25 10.99
CA PRO A 211 -2.33 -20.04 11.80
C PRO A 211 -2.38 -18.79 10.91
N ILE A 212 -3.50 -18.07 10.94
CA ILE A 212 -3.75 -16.89 10.12
C ILE A 212 -4.34 -15.72 10.90
N ARG A 213 -4.10 -14.50 10.42
CA ARG A 213 -4.80 -13.29 10.88
C ARG A 213 -4.88 -12.23 9.78
N PRO A 214 -5.73 -11.20 9.95
CA PRO A 214 -5.77 -10.06 9.06
C PRO A 214 -4.40 -9.39 8.87
N VAL A 215 -4.03 -9.12 7.62
CA VAL A 215 -2.72 -8.61 7.21
C VAL A 215 -2.86 -7.48 6.19
N ALA A 216 -2.06 -6.41 6.30
CA ALA A 216 -2.07 -5.31 5.33
C ALA A 216 -1.73 -5.83 3.91
N HIS A 217 -2.50 -5.44 2.90
CA HIS A 217 -2.46 -6.13 1.60
C HIS A 217 -2.61 -5.30 0.34
N TYR A 218 -3.46 -4.27 0.33
CA TYR A 218 -3.66 -3.45 -0.86
C TYR A 218 -4.04 -2.01 -0.48
N SER A 219 -3.46 -1.01 -1.15
CA SER A 219 -3.83 0.40 -1.01
C SER A 219 -4.84 0.76 -2.08
N MET A 220 -6.09 1.07 -1.69
CA MET A 220 -7.08 1.55 -2.66
C MET A 220 -6.88 3.04 -2.96
N GLY A 221 -6.48 3.80 -1.95
CA GLY A 221 -6.05 5.18 -2.13
C GLY A 221 -4.65 5.30 -2.71
N GLY A 222 -4.37 6.47 -3.29
CA GLY A 222 -3.12 6.75 -4.00
C GLY A 222 -3.15 8.12 -4.67
N ILE A 223 -2.26 8.33 -5.65
CA ILE A 223 -2.21 9.57 -6.43
C ILE A 223 -3.51 9.74 -7.19
N GLU A 224 -4.19 10.88 -7.03
CA GLU A 224 -5.42 11.13 -7.76
C GLU A 224 -5.18 11.17 -9.28
N ALA A 225 -5.93 10.35 -10.00
CA ALA A 225 -5.88 10.28 -11.45
C ALA A 225 -7.26 9.94 -12.03
N ASP A 226 -7.53 10.44 -13.23
CA ASP A 226 -8.75 10.08 -13.96
C ASP A 226 -8.65 8.67 -14.58
N ILE A 227 -9.71 8.24 -15.29
CA ILE A 227 -9.79 6.91 -15.91
C ILE A 227 -8.74 6.68 -17.02
N ASP A 228 -8.14 7.75 -17.54
CA ASP A 228 -7.06 7.72 -18.52
C ASP A 228 -5.68 7.73 -17.83
N GLY A 229 -5.67 7.84 -16.50
CA GLY A 229 -4.49 7.94 -15.65
C GLY A 229 -3.91 9.34 -15.55
N ARG A 230 -4.56 10.39 -16.09
CA ARG A 230 -4.06 11.77 -16.03
C ARG A 230 -4.21 12.31 -14.62
N THR A 231 -3.17 12.97 -14.12
CA THR A 231 -3.23 13.67 -12.83
C THR A 231 -3.56 15.16 -13.03
N LYS A 232 -3.78 15.89 -11.93
CA LYS A 232 -3.98 17.36 -11.99
C LYS A 232 -2.74 18.15 -12.43
N VAL A 233 -1.56 17.53 -12.41
CA VAL A 233 -0.31 18.15 -12.84
C VAL A 233 -0.08 17.75 -14.30
N GLU A 234 0.10 18.75 -15.17
CA GLU A 234 0.31 18.49 -16.58
C GLU A 234 1.55 17.62 -16.79
N ASN A 235 1.47 16.73 -17.77
CA ASN A 235 2.52 15.80 -18.17
C ASN A 235 2.79 14.68 -17.16
N ILE A 236 1.93 14.49 -16.15
CA ILE A 236 2.03 13.39 -15.19
C ILE A 236 0.81 12.51 -15.26
N TRP A 237 1.07 11.21 -15.38
CA TRP A 237 0.12 10.14 -15.26
C TRP A 237 0.48 9.21 -14.11
N ALA A 238 -0.52 8.52 -13.56
CA ALA A 238 -0.34 7.47 -12.57
C ALA A 238 -1.16 6.22 -12.94
N ALA A 239 -0.59 5.04 -12.78
CA ALA A 239 -1.28 3.78 -13.06
C ALA A 239 -0.87 2.62 -12.15
N GLY A 240 -1.79 1.67 -11.96
CA GLY A 240 -1.65 0.58 -10.99
C GLY A 240 -1.88 1.07 -9.56
N GLU A 241 -1.45 0.29 -8.59
CA GLU A 241 -1.74 0.52 -7.16
C GLU A 241 -1.21 1.85 -6.58
N VAL A 242 -0.28 2.52 -7.27
CA VAL A 242 0.17 3.86 -6.83
C VAL A 242 -0.93 4.92 -7.03
N ALA A 243 -1.85 4.69 -7.96
CA ALA A 243 -2.89 5.61 -8.36
C ALA A 243 -4.21 5.30 -7.65
N CYS A 244 -5.01 6.34 -7.44
CA CYS A 244 -6.43 6.19 -7.19
C CYS A 244 -7.20 6.61 -8.44
N HIS A 245 -7.48 5.64 -9.32
CA HIS A 245 -8.50 5.79 -10.37
C HIS A 245 -9.93 5.64 -9.80
N SER A 246 -10.02 5.32 -8.51
CA SER A 246 -11.24 5.09 -7.74
C SER A 246 -12.12 3.92 -8.21
N MET A 247 -11.60 3.00 -9.01
CA MET A 247 -12.35 1.80 -9.44
C MET A 247 -12.64 0.82 -8.28
N HIS A 248 -11.86 0.88 -7.21
CA HIS A 248 -12.00 0.03 -6.03
C HIS A 248 -12.80 0.68 -4.90
N GLY A 249 -12.92 2.01 -4.92
CA GLY A 249 -13.44 2.82 -3.82
C GLY A 249 -12.91 2.35 -2.46
N ALA A 250 -13.80 2.21 -1.48
CA ALA A 250 -13.42 1.83 -0.13
C ALA A 250 -13.07 0.35 0.08
N ASN A 251 -13.21 -0.52 -0.92
CA ASN A 251 -12.90 -1.95 -0.76
C ASN A 251 -12.69 -2.66 -2.10
N ARG A 252 -11.45 -3.03 -2.41
CA ARG A 252 -11.07 -3.78 -3.60
C ARG A 252 -11.68 -5.18 -3.63
N LEU A 253 -12.16 -5.64 -4.78
CA LEU A 253 -12.51 -7.06 -4.96
C LEU A 253 -11.24 -7.93 -5.13
N GLY A 254 -11.34 -9.20 -4.74
CA GLY A 254 -10.29 -10.20 -5.03
C GLY A 254 -10.01 -10.28 -6.53
N CYS A 255 -8.77 -10.58 -6.91
CA CYS A 255 -8.31 -10.69 -8.32
C CYS A 255 -8.34 -9.41 -9.18
N ASN A 256 -8.96 -8.31 -8.73
CA ASN A 256 -9.04 -7.09 -9.54
C ASN A 256 -7.72 -6.30 -9.64
N SER A 257 -6.76 -6.44 -8.70
CA SER A 257 -5.55 -5.60 -8.71
C SER A 257 -4.61 -5.87 -9.87
N THR A 258 -4.36 -7.14 -10.21
CA THR A 258 -3.46 -7.44 -11.34
C THR A 258 -4.14 -7.11 -12.67
N ALA A 259 -5.46 -7.35 -12.76
CA ALA A 259 -6.27 -6.92 -13.89
C ALA A 259 -6.24 -5.40 -14.09
N GLU A 260 -6.36 -4.62 -13.01
CA GLU A 260 -6.19 -3.16 -13.03
C GLU A 260 -4.82 -2.78 -13.57
N CYS A 261 -3.72 -3.36 -13.07
CA CYS A 261 -2.38 -3.03 -13.56
C CYS A 261 -2.27 -3.23 -15.08
N LEU A 262 -2.83 -4.32 -15.62
CA LEU A 262 -2.82 -4.60 -17.05
C LEU A 262 -3.70 -3.63 -17.85
N VAL A 263 -4.93 -3.39 -17.39
CA VAL A 263 -5.91 -2.53 -18.07
C VAL A 263 -5.49 -1.07 -18.03
N CYS A 264 -5.21 -0.53 -16.83
CA CYS A 264 -4.78 0.85 -16.67
C CYS A 264 -3.42 1.09 -17.33
N GLY A 265 -2.48 0.13 -17.25
CA GLY A 265 -1.21 0.23 -17.97
C GLY A 265 -1.39 0.36 -19.49
N GLY A 266 -2.30 -0.42 -20.08
CA GLY A 266 -2.64 -0.32 -21.50
C GLY A 266 -3.30 1.00 -21.89
N ILE A 267 -4.30 1.45 -21.11
CA ILE A 267 -5.02 2.71 -21.34
C ILE A 267 -4.07 3.90 -21.21
N THR A 268 -3.42 4.04 -20.06
CA THR A 268 -2.55 5.17 -19.75
C THR A 268 -1.34 5.23 -20.68
N GLY A 269 -0.74 4.07 -21.02
CA GLY A 269 0.34 4.02 -22.01
C GLY A 269 -0.11 4.50 -23.38
N GLY A 270 -1.33 4.14 -23.81
CA GLY A 270 -1.93 4.63 -25.06
C GLY A 270 -2.18 6.14 -25.04
N GLU A 271 -2.65 6.68 -23.93
CA GLU A 271 -2.89 8.12 -23.77
C GLU A 271 -1.59 8.94 -23.78
N ILE A 272 -0.54 8.45 -23.12
CA ILE A 272 0.78 9.07 -23.17
C ILE A 272 1.33 9.04 -24.60
N ALA A 273 1.19 7.93 -25.33
CA ALA A 273 1.64 7.84 -26.71
C ALA A 273 0.91 8.84 -27.63
N LYS A 274 -0.41 9.00 -27.48
CA LYS A 274 -1.19 10.01 -28.20
C LYS A 274 -0.70 11.43 -27.86
N TYR A 275 -0.46 11.70 -26.58
CA TYR A 275 0.06 12.99 -26.14
C TYR A 275 1.43 13.30 -26.73
N LEU A 276 2.37 12.35 -26.67
CA LEU A 276 3.71 12.51 -27.25
C LEU A 276 3.69 12.68 -28.77
N GLY A 277 2.70 12.10 -29.46
CA GLY A 277 2.46 12.29 -30.89
C GLY A 277 2.09 13.73 -31.29
N GLN A 278 1.71 14.57 -30.33
CA GLN A 278 1.45 16.01 -30.54
C GLN A 278 2.72 16.87 -30.42
N ASP A 279 3.88 16.24 -30.28
CA ASP A 279 5.18 16.86 -30.05
C ASP A 279 5.18 17.93 -28.93
N PRO A 280 4.79 17.55 -27.70
CA PRO A 280 4.74 18.49 -26.60
C PRO A 280 6.13 19.05 -26.28
N ARG A 281 6.18 20.31 -25.86
CA ARG A 281 7.45 20.96 -25.47
C ARG A 281 8.01 20.30 -24.21
N LEU A 282 9.33 20.10 -24.19
CA LEU A 282 10.04 19.77 -22.96
C LEU A 282 10.06 20.99 -22.03
N SER A 283 9.49 20.84 -20.83
CA SER A 283 9.47 21.89 -19.80
C SER A 283 10.88 22.32 -19.39
N GLU A 284 11.05 23.55 -18.90
CA GLU A 284 12.36 24.04 -18.47
C GLU A 284 12.81 23.32 -17.19
N MET A 285 14.13 23.14 -17.02
CA MET A 285 14.65 22.44 -15.85
C MET A 285 14.79 23.41 -14.68
N PRO A 286 14.16 23.17 -13.53
CA PRO A 286 14.40 23.95 -12.32
C PRO A 286 15.77 23.58 -11.71
N GLU A 287 16.87 24.09 -12.27
CA GLU A 287 18.25 23.75 -11.90
C GLU A 287 18.54 23.90 -10.40
N GLU A 288 18.08 25.00 -9.80
CA GLU A 288 18.31 25.27 -8.39
C GLU A 288 17.62 24.24 -7.49
N LYS A 289 16.38 23.83 -7.81
CA LYS A 289 15.69 22.77 -7.05
C LYS A 289 16.41 21.43 -7.14
N ALA A 290 17.00 21.11 -8.30
CA ALA A 290 17.79 19.89 -8.45
C ALA A 290 19.05 19.91 -7.58
N ARG A 291 19.76 21.06 -7.54
CA ARG A 291 20.95 21.25 -6.68
C ARG A 291 20.61 21.22 -5.19
N GLU A 292 19.48 21.83 -4.81
CA GLU A 292 18.97 21.79 -3.44
C GLU A 292 18.68 20.36 -2.99
N GLU A 293 18.07 19.55 -3.86
CA GLU A 293 17.77 18.15 -3.56
C GLU A 293 19.03 17.29 -3.47
N GLU A 294 19.99 17.44 -4.39
CA GLU A 294 21.29 16.76 -4.30
C GLU A 294 21.98 17.07 -2.96
N LYS A 295 22.00 18.35 -2.59
CA LYS A 295 22.56 18.82 -1.32
C LYS A 295 21.78 18.24 -0.13
N ARG A 296 20.46 18.20 -0.17
CA ARG A 296 19.62 17.62 0.89
C ARG A 296 19.97 16.14 1.11
N VAL A 297 20.12 15.37 0.04
CA VAL A 297 20.41 13.93 0.11
C VAL A 297 21.85 13.67 0.58
N PHE A 298 22.85 14.28 -0.06
CA PHE A 298 24.24 13.93 0.17
C PHE A 298 24.96 14.79 1.23
N ASP A 299 24.60 16.05 1.37
CA ASP A 299 25.20 16.93 2.38
C ASP A 299 24.33 17.07 3.63
N GLY A 300 23.02 16.85 3.49
CA GLY A 300 22.06 16.75 4.59
C GLY A 300 22.03 15.36 5.17
N LEU A 301 21.15 14.49 4.66
CA LEU A 301 20.84 13.17 5.24
C LEU A 301 22.09 12.30 5.39
N LEU A 302 22.85 12.09 4.32
CA LEU A 302 24.02 11.19 4.33
C LEU A 302 25.09 11.63 5.34
N LYS A 303 25.38 12.94 5.44
CA LYS A 303 26.41 13.49 6.33
C LYS A 303 25.89 13.85 7.72
N GLN A 304 24.59 13.69 7.98
CA GLN A 304 24.01 14.01 9.27
C GLN A 304 24.67 13.20 10.40
N SER A 305 24.94 13.90 11.51
CA SER A 305 25.62 13.38 12.71
C SER A 305 24.70 13.51 13.93
N GLY A 306 23.51 12.91 13.84
CA GLY A 306 22.57 12.83 14.94
C GLY A 306 22.80 11.61 15.84
N THR A 307 21.80 11.30 16.66
CA THR A 307 21.83 10.18 17.63
C THR A 307 20.75 9.13 17.37
N GLU A 308 19.78 9.43 16.51
CA GLU A 308 18.67 8.52 16.20
C GLU A 308 19.04 7.54 15.07
N ASN A 309 18.48 6.35 15.14
CA ASN A 309 18.66 5.33 14.10
C ASN A 309 17.39 5.26 13.23
N PRO A 310 17.49 5.51 11.91
CA PRO A 310 16.32 5.48 11.03
C PRO A 310 15.61 4.13 11.01
N ALA A 311 16.33 3.01 11.19
CA ALA A 311 15.72 1.67 11.23
C ALA A 311 14.86 1.47 12.49
N LEU A 312 15.25 2.05 13.64
CA LEU A 312 14.45 2.01 14.86
C LEU A 312 13.19 2.87 14.73
N ILE A 313 13.33 4.07 14.15
CA ILE A 313 12.19 4.94 13.83
C ILE A 313 11.24 4.20 12.89
N ARG A 314 11.73 3.55 11.84
CA ARG A 314 10.92 2.75 10.92
C ARG A 314 10.18 1.61 11.62
N ARG A 315 10.83 0.93 12.56
CA ARG A 315 10.19 -0.15 13.33
C ARG A 315 9.08 0.39 14.23
N GLU A 316 9.33 1.47 14.96
CA GLU A 316 8.30 2.18 15.73
C GLU A 316 7.17 2.68 14.82
N LEU A 317 7.52 3.18 13.62
CA LEU A 317 6.64 3.57 12.52
C LEU A 317 5.86 2.39 11.91
N ARG A 318 6.11 1.15 12.27
CA ARG A 318 5.33 0.01 11.77
C ARG A 318 4.43 -0.53 12.87
N THR A 319 4.97 -0.67 14.07
CA THR A 319 4.25 -1.14 15.25
C THR A 319 3.04 -0.28 15.61
N MET A 320 3.19 1.04 15.66
CA MET A 320 2.06 1.93 15.91
C MET A 320 0.99 1.95 14.77
N MET A 321 1.30 1.56 13.52
CA MET A 321 0.39 1.63 12.38
C MET A 321 -0.48 0.38 12.42
N ASP A 322 0.13 -0.77 12.75
CA ASP A 322 -0.60 -1.99 13.11
C ASP A 322 -1.61 -1.74 14.25
N LYS A 323 -1.24 -0.89 15.24
CA LYS A 323 -2.07 -0.57 16.40
C LYS A 323 -3.17 0.47 16.11
N HIS A 324 -2.81 1.60 15.51
CA HIS A 324 -3.66 2.79 15.40
C HIS A 324 -4.38 2.92 14.05
N ALA A 325 -3.91 2.20 13.03
CA ALA A 325 -4.45 2.22 11.66
C ALA A 325 -4.82 0.82 11.13
N GLY A 326 -5.10 -0.14 12.02
CA GLY A 326 -5.49 -1.51 11.68
C GLY A 326 -6.91 -1.65 11.12
N VAL A 327 -7.45 -2.89 11.19
CA VAL A 327 -8.80 -3.24 10.73
C VAL A 327 -9.89 -2.40 11.41
N TYR A 328 -9.76 -2.19 12.72
CA TYR A 328 -10.63 -1.30 13.49
C TYR A 328 -9.88 -0.05 13.89
N ARG A 329 -10.58 1.08 13.88
CA ARG A 329 -10.04 2.40 14.23
C ARG A 329 -11.00 3.13 15.18
N THR A 330 -10.47 4.07 15.96
CA THR A 330 -11.23 5.05 16.74
C THR A 330 -10.58 6.42 16.60
N GLY A 331 -11.34 7.50 16.77
CA GLY A 331 -10.81 8.86 16.71
C GLY A 331 -9.72 9.11 17.76
N GLU A 332 -9.88 8.55 18.96
CA GLU A 332 -8.87 8.58 20.03
C GLU A 332 -7.57 7.89 19.59
N SER A 333 -7.64 6.63 19.14
CA SER A 333 -6.47 5.85 18.73
C SER A 333 -5.73 6.50 17.56
N MET A 334 -6.45 7.07 16.58
CA MET A 334 -5.80 7.75 15.46
C MET A 334 -5.16 9.09 15.85
N LYS A 335 -5.71 9.82 16.84
CA LYS A 335 -5.06 11.03 17.39
C LYS A 335 -3.75 10.68 18.08
N GLU A 336 -3.73 9.64 18.91
CA GLU A 336 -2.49 9.12 19.52
C GLU A 336 -1.47 8.74 18.45
N GLY A 337 -1.91 8.08 17.37
CA GLY A 337 -1.06 7.74 16.24
C GLY A 337 -0.45 8.97 15.55
N LEU A 338 -1.22 10.03 15.32
CA LEU A 338 -0.73 11.30 14.75
C LEU A 338 0.28 12.00 15.66
N GLU A 339 0.03 12.01 16.97
CA GLU A 339 0.99 12.55 17.96
C GLU A 339 2.31 11.77 17.94
N LYS A 340 2.24 10.43 17.87
CA LYS A 340 3.43 9.59 17.74
C LYS A 340 4.16 9.83 16.43
N ILE A 341 3.47 10.03 15.31
CA ILE A 341 4.11 10.37 14.03
C ILE A 341 4.84 11.71 14.12
N ALA A 342 4.24 12.72 14.75
CA ALA A 342 4.89 14.01 14.95
C ALA A 342 6.18 13.87 15.79
N GLU A 343 6.17 13.06 16.85
CA GLU A 343 7.37 12.71 17.62
C GLU A 343 8.42 12.00 16.73
N LEU A 344 8.01 11.01 15.94
CA LEU A 344 8.92 10.26 15.06
C LEU A 344 9.52 11.14 13.97
N LYS A 345 8.76 12.10 13.40
CA LYS A 345 9.27 13.10 12.46
C LYS A 345 10.33 14.01 13.09
N GLN A 346 10.11 14.46 14.34
CA GLN A 346 11.10 15.24 15.08
C GLN A 346 12.39 14.46 15.36
N ARG A 347 12.26 13.17 15.71
CA ARG A 347 13.41 12.26 15.91
C ARG A 347 14.11 11.95 14.59
N PHE A 348 13.36 11.82 13.49
CA PHE A 348 13.93 11.63 12.16
C PHE A 348 14.83 12.79 11.76
N GLY A 349 14.48 14.02 12.13
CA GLY A 349 15.34 15.20 11.97
C GLY A 349 16.67 15.15 12.77
N LYS A 350 16.92 14.10 13.56
CA LYS A 350 18.14 13.87 14.36
C LYS A 350 18.78 12.50 14.08
N ILE A 351 18.56 11.94 12.90
CA ILE A 351 19.15 10.64 12.53
C ILE A 351 20.65 10.73 12.29
N ALA A 352 21.31 9.59 12.37
CA ALA A 352 22.64 9.38 11.80
C ALA A 352 22.62 8.14 10.90
N ILE A 353 23.05 8.33 9.66
CA ILE A 353 23.38 7.22 8.75
C ILE A 353 24.81 6.77 9.06
N GLN A 354 25.01 5.48 9.36
CA GLN A 354 26.33 4.98 9.74
C GLN A 354 27.25 4.82 8.53
N ASP A 355 26.71 4.23 7.45
CA ASP A 355 27.43 4.12 6.19
C ASP A 355 27.46 5.48 5.48
N LYS A 356 28.66 6.04 5.28
CA LYS A 356 28.87 7.32 4.59
C LYS A 356 29.24 7.16 3.11
N SER A 357 29.31 5.93 2.61
CA SER A 357 29.48 5.63 1.18
C SER A 357 28.29 6.17 0.39
N ARG A 358 28.50 6.46 -0.90
CA ARG A 358 27.38 6.70 -1.84
C ARG A 358 27.01 5.45 -2.63
N ILE A 359 27.95 4.52 -2.76
CA ILE A 359 27.82 3.30 -3.56
C ILE A 359 27.07 2.23 -2.74
N TYR A 360 25.98 1.71 -3.31
CA TYR A 360 25.07 0.72 -2.74
C TYR A 360 24.71 0.99 -1.26
N ASN A 361 24.56 2.27 -0.91
CA ASN A 361 24.26 2.65 0.47
C ASN A 361 22.79 2.38 0.80
N THR A 362 22.52 1.16 1.24
CA THR A 362 21.19 0.75 1.69
C THR A 362 20.74 1.49 2.95
N ASN A 363 21.66 2.02 3.77
CA ASN A 363 21.30 2.80 4.95
C ASN A 363 20.70 4.17 4.55
N LEU A 364 21.21 4.79 3.49
CA LEU A 364 20.65 6.01 2.88
C LEU A 364 19.29 5.74 2.22
N ILE A 365 19.18 4.67 1.43
CA ILE A 365 17.90 4.28 0.81
C ILE A 365 16.82 4.07 1.88
N GLN A 366 17.13 3.29 2.93
CA GLN A 366 16.17 3.04 4.01
C GLN A 366 15.81 4.30 4.80
N ALA A 367 16.72 5.28 4.92
CA ALA A 367 16.41 6.55 5.53
C ALA A 367 15.40 7.34 4.68
N LEU A 368 15.62 7.42 3.36
CA LEU A 368 14.69 8.07 2.42
C LEU A 368 13.32 7.37 2.40
N GLU A 369 13.29 6.05 2.35
CA GLU A 369 12.06 5.27 2.48
C GLU A 369 11.33 5.56 3.80
N THR A 370 12.07 5.69 4.91
CA THR A 370 11.48 6.00 6.22
C THR A 370 10.89 7.42 6.25
N GLU A 371 11.56 8.39 5.63
CA GLU A 371 11.02 9.75 5.43
C GLU A 371 9.70 9.71 4.66
N ASN A 372 9.66 8.97 3.55
CA ASN A 372 8.45 8.77 2.74
C ASN A 372 7.32 8.12 3.55
N MET A 373 7.65 7.08 4.30
CA MET A 373 6.68 6.38 5.15
C MET A 373 6.10 7.28 6.24
N LEU A 374 6.90 8.18 6.84
CA LEU A 374 6.42 9.11 7.87
C LEU A 374 5.37 10.07 7.31
N ASP A 375 5.56 10.55 6.09
CA ASP A 375 4.59 11.43 5.42
C ASP A 375 3.30 10.67 5.09
N LEU A 376 3.41 9.48 4.52
CA LEU A 376 2.24 8.69 4.12
C LEU A 376 1.44 8.16 5.31
N ALA A 377 2.09 7.83 6.42
CA ALA A 377 1.42 7.45 7.65
C ALA A 377 0.60 8.62 8.24
N GLU A 378 1.16 9.84 8.21
CA GLU A 378 0.43 11.03 8.63
C GLU A 378 -0.79 11.28 7.74
N VAL A 379 -0.62 11.19 6.42
CA VAL A 379 -1.69 11.38 5.44
C VAL A 379 -2.83 10.38 5.66
N LEU A 380 -2.51 9.09 5.83
CA LEU A 380 -3.49 8.03 6.05
C LEU A 380 -4.29 8.25 7.34
N LEU A 381 -3.61 8.51 8.47
CA LEU A 381 -4.27 8.74 9.74
C LEU A 381 -5.06 10.06 9.78
N PHE A 382 -4.55 11.11 9.13
CA PHE A 382 -5.22 12.40 9.07
C PHE A 382 -6.53 12.31 8.28
N ALA A 383 -6.52 11.65 7.11
CA ALA A 383 -7.74 11.39 6.34
C ALA A 383 -8.71 10.50 7.11
N GLY A 384 -8.20 9.41 7.72
CA GLY A 384 -9.02 8.48 8.49
C GLY A 384 -9.66 9.13 9.72
N LEU A 385 -8.99 10.08 10.36
CA LEU A 385 -9.53 10.84 11.49
C LEU A 385 -10.66 11.77 11.05
N GLY A 386 -10.48 12.47 9.91
CA GLY A 386 -11.49 13.37 9.34
C GLY A 386 -12.74 12.66 8.82
N ARG A 387 -12.63 11.37 8.47
CA ARG A 387 -13.76 10.56 8.02
C ARG A 387 -14.48 9.89 9.21
N GLU A 388 -15.53 10.53 9.70
CA GLU A 388 -16.35 10.06 10.82
C GLU A 388 -17.49 9.12 10.37
N GLU A 389 -17.13 8.05 9.64
CA GLU A 389 -18.06 6.98 9.23
C GLU A 389 -17.34 5.61 9.17
N SER A 390 -18.09 4.55 8.86
CA SER A 390 -17.53 3.26 8.48
C SER A 390 -17.96 2.88 7.06
N ARG A 391 -16.96 2.71 6.19
CA ARG A 391 -17.16 2.37 4.77
C ARG A 391 -16.05 1.43 4.29
N GLY A 392 -16.44 0.26 3.78
CA GLY A 392 -15.50 -0.71 3.22
C GLY A 392 -14.43 -1.15 4.23
N ALA A 393 -13.16 -0.91 3.89
CA ALA A 393 -12.01 -1.25 4.72
C ALA A 393 -11.75 -0.25 5.86
N HIS A 394 -12.36 0.94 5.83
CA HIS A 394 -12.31 1.88 6.95
C HIS A 394 -13.45 1.60 7.93
N ALA A 395 -13.14 1.03 9.10
CA ALA A 395 -14.13 0.71 10.13
C ALA A 395 -13.85 1.45 11.45
N ARG A 396 -14.60 2.53 11.66
CA ARG A 396 -14.60 3.35 12.87
C ARG A 396 -15.56 2.77 13.90
N ARG A 397 -15.06 2.34 15.06
CA ARG A 397 -15.93 1.80 16.13
C ARG A 397 -16.79 2.88 16.79
N ASP A 398 -16.28 4.10 16.84
CA ASP A 398 -16.96 5.31 17.29
C ASP A 398 -17.97 5.85 16.25
N PHE A 399 -17.86 5.44 14.98
CA PHE A 399 -18.78 5.77 13.89
C PHE A 399 -19.07 4.55 13.01
N SER A 400 -19.84 3.60 13.53
CA SER A 400 -19.98 2.25 12.94
C SER A 400 -20.83 2.17 11.67
N LYS A 401 -21.51 3.27 11.29
CA LYS A 401 -22.41 3.31 10.13
C LYS A 401 -21.77 4.06 8.97
N ARG A 402 -22.19 3.68 7.77
CA ARG A 402 -21.94 4.43 6.55
C ARG A 402 -22.80 5.69 6.54
N ASP A 403 -22.23 6.84 6.20
CA ASP A 403 -22.91 8.12 6.12
C ASP A 403 -22.79 8.67 4.69
N ASP A 404 -23.81 8.44 3.87
CA ASP A 404 -23.82 8.90 2.49
C ASP A 404 -24.19 10.38 2.35
N GLU A 405 -24.69 11.04 3.42
CA GLU A 405 -25.02 12.46 3.38
C GLU A 405 -23.77 13.33 3.48
N LYS A 406 -22.85 12.97 4.37
CA LYS A 406 -21.60 13.71 4.59
C LYS A 406 -20.42 13.17 3.81
N PHE A 407 -20.36 11.85 3.65
CA PHE A 407 -19.12 11.16 3.30
C PHE A 407 -19.22 10.31 2.03
N LEU A 408 -20.27 10.51 1.22
CA LEU A 408 -20.31 10.08 -0.19
C LEU A 408 -19.40 10.97 -1.07
N ALA A 409 -18.13 11.02 -0.69
CA ALA A 409 -17.08 11.81 -1.31
C ALA A 409 -15.74 11.12 -1.08
N HIS A 410 -14.79 11.38 -1.97
CA HIS A 410 -13.39 10.99 -1.83
C HIS A 410 -12.66 11.96 -0.91
N SER A 411 -11.80 11.44 -0.04
CA SER A 411 -10.87 12.23 0.77
C SER A 411 -9.73 12.72 -0.12
N MET A 412 -9.46 14.02 -0.15
CA MET A 412 -8.38 14.62 -0.92
C MET A 412 -7.36 15.24 0.03
N VAL A 413 -6.17 14.66 0.13
CA VAL A 413 -5.11 15.15 1.03
C VAL A 413 -4.02 15.87 0.24
N TYR A 414 -3.75 17.11 0.64
CA TYR A 414 -2.79 18.00 -0.02
C TYR A 414 -1.64 18.35 0.92
N TYR A 415 -0.43 18.38 0.35
CA TYR A 415 0.76 18.82 1.03
C TYR A 415 0.76 20.35 1.20
N THR A 416 1.17 20.82 2.38
CA THR A 416 1.19 22.24 2.75
C THR A 416 2.55 22.70 3.29
N GLY A 417 3.54 21.81 3.39
CA GLY A 417 4.80 22.05 4.09
C GLY A 417 4.74 21.70 5.58
N ASP A 418 3.58 21.90 6.22
CA ASP A 418 3.34 21.61 7.64
C ASP A 418 2.27 20.50 7.78
N LYS A 419 1.10 20.85 8.35
CA LYS A 419 -0.02 19.94 8.56
C LYS A 419 -0.80 19.72 7.26
N PRO A 420 -1.10 18.47 6.87
CA PRO A 420 -1.86 18.20 5.65
C PRO A 420 -3.19 18.94 5.61
N ARG A 421 -3.64 19.32 4.40
CA ARG A 421 -4.99 19.86 4.17
C ARG A 421 -5.87 18.75 3.62
N LEU A 422 -7.03 18.54 4.27
CA LEU A 422 -8.04 17.57 3.84
C LEU A 422 -9.22 18.30 3.22
N GLU A 423 -9.60 17.87 2.02
CA GLU A 423 -10.81 18.28 1.32
C GLU A 423 -11.61 17.06 0.88
N TYR A 424 -12.81 17.28 0.36
CA TYR A 424 -13.67 16.22 -0.15
C TYR A 424 -14.05 16.48 -1.61
N LYS A 425 -13.87 15.47 -2.46
CA LYS A 425 -14.29 15.47 -3.86
C LYS A 425 -15.52 14.58 -4.01
N PRO A 426 -16.68 15.06 -4.48
CA PRO A 426 -17.87 14.23 -4.64
C PRO A 426 -17.60 12.99 -5.50
N VAL A 427 -18.22 11.85 -5.13
CA VAL A 427 -18.18 10.64 -5.95
C VAL A 427 -18.92 10.88 -7.25
N THR A 428 -18.35 10.44 -8.38
CA THR A 428 -19.06 10.47 -9.67
C THR A 428 -20.05 9.31 -9.74
N ILE A 429 -21.34 9.60 -9.58
CA ILE A 429 -22.42 8.60 -9.68
C ILE A 429 -22.90 8.53 -11.13
N THR A 430 -22.75 7.36 -11.74
CA THR A 430 -23.19 7.10 -13.12
C THR A 430 -24.43 6.20 -13.14
N ASN A 431 -24.26 4.91 -13.44
CA ASN A 431 -25.36 3.98 -13.71
C ASN A 431 -26.01 3.43 -12.45
N TRP A 432 -25.25 3.27 -11.36
CA TRP A 432 -25.70 2.61 -10.14
C TRP A 432 -25.83 3.61 -9.00
N LYS A 433 -27.06 3.81 -8.52
CA LYS A 433 -27.30 4.66 -7.35
C LYS A 433 -26.77 3.98 -6.08
N PRO A 434 -26.21 4.73 -5.12
CA PRO A 434 -25.82 4.17 -3.83
C PRO A 434 -26.99 3.47 -3.15
N VAL A 435 -26.79 2.21 -2.77
CA VAL A 435 -27.72 1.43 -1.98
C VAL A 435 -26.99 0.87 -0.77
N GLU A 436 -27.74 0.49 0.27
CA GLU A 436 -27.16 -0.26 1.38
C GLU A 436 -26.48 -1.54 0.85
N ARG A 437 -25.21 -1.75 1.21
CA ARG A 437 -24.48 -2.93 0.78
C ARG A 437 -24.85 -4.10 1.70
N LYS A 438 -25.78 -4.94 1.27
CA LYS A 438 -26.18 -6.19 1.94
C LYS A 438 -25.38 -7.35 1.36
N TYR A 439 -24.83 -8.20 2.21
CA TYR A 439 -24.02 -9.37 1.84
C TYR A 439 -24.72 -10.67 2.19
#